data_AF-A0A1J3F8V7-F1
#
_entry.id   AF-A0A1J3F8V7-F1
#
_cell.length_a   1.000
_cell.length_b   1.000
_cell.length_c   1.000
_cell.angle_alpha   90.00
_cell.angle_beta   90.00
_cell.angle_gamma   90.00
#
_symmetry.space_group_name_H-M   'P 1'
#
loop_
_entity.id
_entity.type
_entity.pdbx_description
1 polymer ?
#
loop_
_entity_poly.entity_id
_entity_poly.type
_entity_poly.pdbx_seq_one_letter_code
_entity_poly.pdbx_strand_id
1 'polypeptide(L)'
;AIGVPEPLSVFVDSYGTGKIPDKEILEIVKESFDFRPGMISINLDLKRGGNGRFLKTAAYGHFGRDDPDFTWEVVKPLKSSKVQA
;
A
#
# COMPACT_ATOMS: atom_id res chain seq x y z
N ALA A 1 -1.16 3.92 -18.36
CA ALA A 1 -0.60 3.87 -19.73
C ALA A 1 0.55 2.86 -19.73
N ILE A 2 0.61 1.94 -20.70
CA ILE A 2 1.70 0.96 -20.74
C ILE A 2 3.03 1.69 -20.99
N GLY A 3 4.06 1.38 -20.20
CA GLY A 3 5.37 2.04 -20.28
C GLY A 3 5.50 3.37 -19.53
N VAL A 4 4.45 3.87 -18.85
CA VAL A 4 4.52 5.05 -17.97
C VAL A 4 4.69 4.60 -16.52
N PRO A 5 5.74 5.04 -15.79
CA PRO A 5 5.97 4.63 -14.40
C PRO A 5 4.91 5.14 -13.42
N GLU A 6 4.46 6.39 -13.58
CA GLU A 6 3.53 7.05 -12.68
C GLU A 6 2.08 6.56 -12.89
N PRO A 7 1.26 6.48 -11.82
CA PRO A 7 -0.15 6.17 -11.97
C PRO A 7 -0.89 7.31 -12.70
N LEU A 8 -1.88 6.95 -13.52
CA LEU A 8 -2.73 7.96 -14.17
C LEU A 8 -3.67 8.68 -13.20
N SER A 9 -4.12 7.97 -12.17
CA SER A 9 -4.99 8.49 -11.13
C SER A 9 -4.81 7.70 -9.83
N VAL A 10 -5.08 8.37 -8.72
CA VAL A 10 -5.19 7.79 -7.37
C VAL A 10 -6.42 8.41 -6.72
N PHE A 11 -7.22 7.60 -6.05
CA PHE A 11 -8.46 8.01 -5.40
C PHE A 11 -8.55 7.34 -4.02
N VAL A 12 -9.11 8.06 -3.05
CA VAL A 12 -9.38 7.60 -1.70
C VAL A 12 -10.81 7.99 -1.34
N ASP A 13 -11.54 7.05 -0.74
CA ASP A 13 -12.87 7.23 -0.16
C ASP A 13 -12.87 6.60 1.23
N SER A 14 -13.19 7.39 2.26
CA SER A 14 -13.27 6.90 3.64
C SER A 14 -14.68 6.44 4.04
N TYR A 15 -15.64 6.43 3.10
CA TYR A 15 -17.05 6.14 3.33
C TYR A 15 -17.66 6.97 4.47
N GLY A 16 -17.16 8.20 4.65
CA GLY A 16 -17.61 9.14 5.69
C GLY A 16 -17.04 8.87 7.09
N THR A 17 -16.08 7.95 7.24
CA THR A 17 -15.46 7.62 8.54
C THR A 17 -14.13 8.34 8.79
N GLY A 18 -13.60 9.04 7.78
CA GLY A 18 -12.36 9.80 7.88
C GLY A 18 -12.44 10.90 8.95
N LYS A 19 -11.38 11.03 9.75
CA LYS A 19 -11.23 12.13 10.74
C LYS A 19 -10.75 13.44 10.11
N ILE A 20 -10.23 13.37 8.89
CA ILE A 20 -9.80 14.48 8.05
C ILE A 20 -10.40 14.28 6.65
N PRO A 21 -10.51 15.32 5.81
CA PRO A 21 -11.06 15.20 4.47
C PRO A 21 -10.33 14.16 3.61
N ASP A 22 -11.05 13.41 2.78
CA ASP A 22 -10.45 12.38 1.91
C ASP A 22 -9.38 12.93 0.95
N LYS A 23 -9.50 14.21 0.57
CA LYS A 23 -8.46 14.91 -0.19
C LYS A 23 -7.14 15.00 0.57
N GLU A 24 -7.17 15.26 1.88
CA GLU A 24 -5.96 15.28 2.71
C GLU A 24 -5.41 13.88 2.92
N ILE A 25 -6.28 12.87 3.11
CA ILE A 25 -5.86 11.46 3.16
C ILE A 25 -5.17 11.07 1.85
N LEU A 26 -5.73 11.46 0.70
CA LEU A 26 -5.16 11.20 -0.62
C LEU A 26 -3.75 11.80 -0.76
N GLU A 27 -3.53 13.04 -0.32
CA GLU A 27 -2.19 13.64 -0.36
C GLU A 27 -1.20 12.91 0.57
N ILE A 28 -1.62 12.55 1.79
CA ILE A 28 -0.79 11.74 2.70
C ILE A 28 -0.42 10.39 2.05
N VAL A 29 -1.37 9.73 1.38
CA VAL A 29 -1.15 8.46 0.66
C VAL A 29 -0.15 8.67 -0.48
N LYS A 30 -0.30 9.72 -1.30
CA LYS A 30 0.62 10.01 -2.42
C LYS A 30 2.03 10.36 -1.95
N GLU A 31 2.17 11.06 -0.82
CA GLU A 31 3.48 11.36 -0.22
C GLU A 31 4.12 10.14 0.45
N SER A 32 3.29 9.22 0.96
CA SER A 32 3.76 8.07 1.72
C SER A 32 4.08 6.86 0.85
N PHE A 33 3.47 6.70 -0.32
CA PHE A 33 3.62 5.51 -1.15
C PHE A 33 4.18 5.84 -2.53
N ASP A 34 5.23 5.13 -2.93
CA ASP A 34 5.76 5.20 -4.29
C ASP A 34 5.04 4.17 -5.18
N PHE A 35 4.13 4.66 -6.03
CA PHE A 35 3.28 3.83 -6.88
C PHE A 35 3.94 3.37 -8.18
N ARG A 36 5.22 3.69 -8.42
CA ARG A 36 5.92 3.23 -9.62
C ARG A 36 6.13 1.70 -9.54
N PRO A 37 5.85 0.90 -10.60
CA PRO A 37 5.90 -0.55 -10.53
C PRO A 37 7.24 -1.13 -10.02
N GLY A 38 8.36 -0.54 -10.45
CA GLY A 38 9.68 -0.95 -9.98
C GLY A 38 9.88 -0.70 -8.48
N MET A 39 9.35 0.42 -7.98
CA MET A 39 9.46 0.80 -6.57
C MET A 39 8.53 -0.03 -5.69
N ILE A 40 7.32 -0.35 -6.16
CA ILE A 40 6.43 -1.32 -5.49
C ILE A 40 7.15 -2.66 -5.31
N SER A 41 7.78 -3.16 -6.38
CA SER A 41 8.52 -4.43 -6.34
C SER A 41 9.66 -4.44 -5.34
N ILE A 42 10.37 -3.31 -5.18
CA ILE A 42 11.50 -3.18 -4.25
C ILE A 42 11.00 -2.97 -2.83
N ASN A 43 10.09 -2.03 -2.61
CA ASN A 43 9.58 -1.66 -1.28
C ASN A 43 8.84 -2.81 -0.60
N LEU A 44 8.19 -3.69 -1.37
CA LEU A 44 7.53 -4.89 -0.87
C LEU A 44 8.41 -6.16 -0.99
N ASP A 45 9.66 -6.04 -1.42
CA ASP A 45 10.60 -7.16 -1.57
C ASP A 45 10.04 -8.33 -2.40
N LEU A 46 9.31 -8.03 -3.47
CA LEU A 46 8.52 -9.03 -4.22
C LEU A 46 9.39 -9.97 -5.06
N LYS A 47 10.68 -9.66 -5.25
CA LYS A 47 11.62 -10.50 -5.99
C LYS A 47 12.42 -11.44 -5.11
N ARG A 48 12.22 -11.41 -3.78
CA ARG A 48 12.80 -12.39 -2.86
C ARG A 48 12.34 -13.79 -3.24
N GLY A 49 13.28 -14.58 -3.76
CA GLY A 49 13.06 -15.99 -4.07
C GLY A 49 13.08 -16.88 -2.82
N GLY A 50 12.65 -18.12 -2.99
CA GLY A 50 12.59 -19.10 -1.89
C GLY A 50 11.28 -19.06 -1.10
N ASN A 51 11.22 -19.83 -0.01
CA ASN A 51 10.13 -19.90 0.99
C ASN A 51 8.70 -20.17 0.48
N GLY A 52 8.53 -20.48 -0.82
CA GLY A 52 7.22 -20.70 -1.42
C GLY A 52 6.28 -19.51 -1.25
N ARG A 53 6.78 -18.27 -1.14
CA ARG A 53 6.01 -17.06 -0.81
C ARG A 53 4.69 -16.96 -1.58
N PHE A 54 4.74 -17.05 -2.91
CA PHE A 54 3.56 -16.96 -3.77
C PHE A 54 2.71 -18.24 -3.79
N LEU A 55 3.29 -19.40 -3.46
CA LEU A 55 2.50 -20.62 -3.26
C LEU A 55 1.65 -20.49 -1.98
N LYS A 56 2.20 -19.91 -0.91
CA LYS A 56 1.47 -19.66 0.34
C LYS A 56 0.25 -18.75 0.13
N THR A 57 0.28 -17.83 -0.82
CA THR A 57 -0.86 -16.95 -1.13
C THR A 57 -1.95 -17.61 -1.97
N ALA A 58 -1.64 -18.72 -2.66
CA ALA A 58 -2.53 -19.35 -3.65
C ALA A 58 -3.78 -20.04 -3.05
N ALA A 59 -3.84 -20.18 -1.73
CA ALA A 59 -5.00 -20.67 -1.00
C ALA A 59 -5.26 -19.79 0.25
N TYR A 60 -6.52 -19.72 0.67
CA TYR A 60 -6.98 -18.94 1.82
C TYR A 60 -6.76 -17.42 1.73
N GLY A 61 -6.56 -16.91 0.51
CA GLY A 61 -6.45 -15.48 0.24
C GLY A 61 -5.04 -14.90 0.42
N HIS A 62 -4.83 -13.75 -0.23
CA HIS A 62 -3.57 -13.00 -0.22
C HIS A 62 -3.47 -11.99 0.94
N PHE A 63 -4.60 -11.62 1.54
CA PHE A 63 -4.71 -10.51 2.48
C PHE A 63 -5.14 -10.98 3.87
N GLY A 64 -4.84 -10.19 4.91
CA GLY A 64 -5.28 -10.44 6.29
C GLY A 64 -4.57 -11.61 6.96
N ARG A 65 -3.27 -11.79 6.67
CA ARG A 65 -2.47 -12.92 7.14
C ARG A 65 -1.13 -12.41 7.70
N ASP A 66 -0.76 -12.87 8.89
CA ASP A 66 0.43 -12.38 9.62
C ASP A 66 1.74 -13.07 9.23
N ASP A 67 1.77 -13.78 8.11
CA ASP A 67 3.00 -14.41 7.61
C ASP A 67 4.01 -13.32 7.21
N PRO A 68 5.28 -13.36 7.68
CA PRO A 68 6.27 -12.32 7.40
C PRO A 68 6.66 -12.23 5.90
N ASP A 69 6.30 -13.22 5.09
CA ASP A 69 6.42 -13.12 3.64
C ASP A 69 5.32 -12.25 3.01
N PHE A 70 4.28 -11.82 3.72
CA PHE A 70 3.26 -10.91 3.20
C PHE A 70 3.57 -9.47 3.61
N THR A 71 4.66 -8.95 3.05
CA THR A 71 5.17 -7.60 3.37
C THR A 71 4.17 -6.47 3.12
N TRP A 72 3.13 -6.69 2.30
CA TRP A 72 2.04 -5.72 2.09
C TRP A 72 1.07 -5.61 3.28
N GLU A 73 1.08 -6.56 4.21
CA GLU A 73 0.30 -6.51 5.46
C GLU A 73 0.97 -5.65 6.54
N VAL A 74 2.25 -5.28 6.34
CA VAL A 74 2.98 -4.44 7.30
C VAL A 74 2.46 -3.01 7.23
N VAL A 75 1.74 -2.59 8.26
CA VAL A 75 1.19 -1.23 8.35
C VAL A 75 2.32 -0.20 8.36
N LYS A 76 2.23 0.75 7.43
CA LYS A 76 3.15 1.89 7.36
C LYS A 76 2.71 3.00 8.32
N PRO A 77 3.61 3.54 9.17
CA PRO A 77 3.31 4.76 9.93
C PRO A 77 3.09 5.94 8.99
N LEU A 78 1.93 6.61 9.12
CA LEU A 78 1.60 7.80 8.35
C LEU A 78 1.77 9.06 9.20
N LYS A 79 2.30 10.13 8.61
CA LYS A 79 2.37 11.43 9.28
C LYS A 79 0.97 12.05 9.28
N SER A 80 0.39 12.26 10.45
CA SER A 80 -0.87 12.99 10.60
C SER A 80 -0.57 14.43 11.04
N SER A 81 -1.14 15.41 10.33
CA SER A 81 -1.44 16.70 10.92
C SER A 81 -2.42 16.41 12.06
N LYS A 82 -2.00 16.62 13.30
CA LYS A 82 -2.90 16.41 14.45
C LYS A 82 -4.12 17.30 14.23
N VAL A 83 -5.31 16.70 14.13
CA VAL A 83 -6.56 17.42 14.36
C VAL A 83 -6.52 17.79 15.84
N GLN A 84 -6.25 19.06 16.13
CA GLN A 84 -6.35 19.59 17.47
C GLN A 84 -7.84 19.56 17.82
N ALA A 85 -8.19 18.68 18.76
CA ALA A 85 -9.53 18.61 19.33
C ALA A 85 -9.88 19.90 20.07
#